data_AF-Q6LJA6-F1
#
_entry.id   AF-Q6LJA6-F1
#
_cell.length_a   1.000
_cell.length_b   1.000
_cell.length_c   1.000
_cell.angle_alpha   90.00
_cell.angle_beta   90.00
_cell.angle_gamma   90.00
#
_symmetry.space_group_name_H-M   'P 1'
#
loop_
_entity.id
_entity.type
_entity.pdbx_description
1 polymer ?
#
loop_
_entity_poly.entity_id
_entity_poly.type
_entity_poly.pdbx_seq_one_letter_code
_entity_poly.pdbx_strand_id
1 'polypeptide(L)'
;MYKELLGIPKEHVFVRTDMKWDIGKKIDIDTFWYDEKDTAGHIVARYIVKVTKFVYPPKKSLISFNKYTPDSLSLLASGELQH
;
A
#
# COMPACT_ATOMS: atom_id res chain seq x y z
N MET A 1 3.95 -8.89 -1.33
CA MET A 1 3.59 -8.47 -2.69
C MET A 1 4.16 -7.09 -3.01
N TYR A 2 3.77 -6.01 -2.30
CA TYR A 2 4.24 -4.65 -2.63
C TYR A 2 5.64 -4.26 -2.13
N LYS A 3 6.24 -5.05 -1.22
CA LYS A 3 7.53 -4.72 -0.57
C LYS A 3 8.62 -4.38 -1.59
N GLU A 4 8.78 -5.21 -2.61
CA GLU A 4 9.80 -5.04 -3.65
C GLU A 4 9.52 -3.81 -4.53
N LEU A 5 8.26 -3.63 -4.95
CA LEU A 5 7.82 -2.49 -5.74
C LEU A 5 7.99 -1.15 -5.01
N LEU A 6 7.88 -1.16 -3.68
CA LEU A 6 8.05 0.01 -2.81
C LEU A 6 9.53 0.28 -2.45
N GLY A 7 10.46 -0.53 -2.95
CA GLY A 7 11.90 -0.37 -2.67
C GLY A 7 12.26 -0.53 -1.19
N ILE A 8 11.46 -1.29 -0.42
CA ILE A 8 11.71 -1.49 1.01
C ILE A 8 12.93 -2.40 1.18
N PRO A 9 13.91 -2.03 2.03
CA PRO A 9 15.09 -2.85 2.28
C PRO A 9 14.76 -4.30 2.63
N LYS A 10 15.63 -5.24 2.22
CA LYS A 10 15.35 -6.68 2.35
C LYS A 10 15.27 -7.09 3.82
N GLU A 11 16.12 -6.51 4.63
CA GLU A 11 16.25 -6.67 6.07
C GLU A 11 15.09 -6.07 6.87
N HIS A 12 14.35 -5.12 6.30
CA HIS A 12 13.17 -4.55 6.94
C HIS A 12 11.99 -5.51 6.89
N VAL A 13 11.13 -5.47 7.90
CA VAL A 13 9.89 -6.24 7.93
C VAL A 13 8.76 -5.37 7.39
N PHE A 14 7.95 -5.93 6.48
CA PHE A 14 6.79 -5.23 5.92
C PHE A 14 5.52 -6.01 6.26
N VAL A 15 4.74 -5.53 7.23
CA VAL A 15 3.61 -6.26 7.82
C VAL A 15 2.32 -5.54 7.52
N ARG A 16 1.32 -6.27 7.01
CA ARG A 16 -0.03 -5.72 6.83
C ARG A 16 -0.70 -5.61 8.20
N THR A 17 -1.20 -4.43 8.52
CA THR A 17 -1.86 -4.14 9.82
C THR A 17 -3.37 -4.10 9.69
N ASP A 18 -3.88 -3.65 8.54
CA ASP A 18 -5.32 -3.56 8.30
C ASP A 18 -5.66 -3.72 6.81
N MET A 19 -6.94 -3.95 6.53
CA MET A 19 -7.47 -3.97 5.18
C MET A 19 -8.96 -3.65 5.12
N LYS A 20 -9.37 -3.06 4.01
CA LYS A 20 -10.76 -2.71 3.72
C LYS A 20 -11.08 -2.98 2.27
N TRP A 21 -12.29 -3.47 2.02
CA TRP A 21 -12.84 -3.65 0.69
C TRP A 21 -14.04 -2.73 0.50
N ASP A 22 -13.98 -1.89 -0.52
CA ASP A 22 -15.10 -1.07 -0.95
C ASP A 22 -15.58 -1.60 -2.31
N ILE A 23 -16.64 -2.41 -2.28
CA ILE A 23 -17.22 -3.06 -3.46
C ILE A 23 -18.23 -2.10 -4.10
N GLY A 24 -18.03 -1.81 -5.38
CA GLY A 24 -18.87 -0.87 -6.12
C GLY A 24 -19.47 -1.49 -7.38
N LYS A 25 -20.50 -0.85 -7.94
CA LYS A 25 -21.17 -1.36 -9.15
C LYS A 25 -20.26 -1.38 -10.40
N LYS A 26 -19.22 -0.54 -10.44
CA LYS A 26 -18.31 -0.39 -11.60
C LYS A 26 -16.83 -0.56 -11.24
N ILE A 27 -16.50 -0.28 -9.98
CA ILE A 27 -15.14 -0.23 -9.47
C ILE A 27 -15.15 -0.86 -8.09
N ASP A 28 -14.20 -1.75 -7.83
CA ASP A 28 -13.90 -2.24 -6.50
C ASP A 28 -12.57 -1.63 -6.05
N ILE A 29 -12.50 -1.21 -4.78
CA ILE A 29 -11.28 -0.64 -4.20
C ILE A 29 -10.87 -1.48 -3.00
N ASP A 30 -9.70 -2.11 -3.08
CA ASP A 30 -9.07 -2.76 -1.95
C ASP A 30 -8.06 -1.77 -1.34
N THR A 31 -8.21 -1.46 -0.06
CA THR A 31 -7.23 -0.64 0.68
C THR A 31 -6.51 -1.51 1.69
N PHE A 32 -5.19 -1.40 1.74
CA PHE A 32 -4.33 -2.15 2.64
C PHE A 32 -3.42 -1.19 3.40
N TRP A 33 -3.28 -1.41 4.70
CA TRP A 33 -2.37 -0.67 5.56
C TRP A 33 -1.19 -1.54 5.96
N TYR A 34 0.01 -0.97 5.96
CA TYR A 34 1.22 -1.68 6.33
C TYR A 34 2.13 -0.85 7.23
N ASP A 35 2.84 -1.55 8.12
CA ASP A 35 3.99 -1.03 8.84
C ASP A 35 5.29 -1.55 8.20
N GLU A 36 6.24 -0.66 7.96
CA GLU A 36 7.64 -0.98 7.70
C GLU A 36 8.42 -0.89 9.01
N LYS A 37 9.08 -1.99 9.39
CA LYS A 37 9.90 -2.07 10.60
C LYS A 37 11.37 -2.29 10.26
N ASP A 38 12.25 -1.60 10.96
CA ASP A 38 13.70 -1.81 10.86
C ASP A 38 14.12 -3.15 11.47
N THR A 39 15.43 -3.43 11.45
CA THR A 39 16.01 -4.66 12.02
C THR A 39 15.90 -4.73 13.55
N ALA A 40 15.66 -3.61 14.23
CA ALA A 40 15.41 -3.54 15.66
C ALA A 40 13.92 -3.69 16.01
N GLY A 41 13.04 -3.70 15.01
CA GLY A 41 11.60 -3.84 15.17
C GLY A 41 10.84 -2.51 15.34
N HIS A 42 11.50 -1.36 15.19
CA HIS A 42 10.85 -0.06 15.26
C HIS A 42 10.13 0.24 13.95
N ILE A 43 8.94 0.84 14.05
CA ILE A 43 8.21 1.31 12.86
C ILE A 43 8.93 2.54 12.32
N VAL A 44 9.44 2.45 11.10
CA VAL A 44 10.15 3.54 10.40
C VAL A 44 9.28 4.23 9.35
N ALA A 45 8.22 3.57 8.90
CA ALA A 45 7.21 4.17 8.05
C ALA A 45 5.90 3.38 8.04
N ARG A 46 4.84 4.03 7.58
CA ARG A 46 3.53 3.43 7.36
C ARG A 46 3.07 3.63 5.94
N TYR A 47 2.35 2.66 5.40
CA TYR A 47 1.91 2.68 4.02
C TYR A 47 0.41 2.45 3.92
N ILE A 48 -0.22 3.15 2.97
CA ILE A 48 -1.56 2.85 2.49
C ILE A 48 -1.43 2.48 1.02
N VAL A 49 -1.74 1.23 0.67
CA VAL A 49 -1.79 0.77 -0.72
C VAL A 49 -3.24 0.61 -1.15
N LYS A 50 -3.61 1.21 -2.28
CA LYS A 50 -4.95 1.11 -2.86
C LYS A 50 -4.89 0.39 -4.19
N VAL A 51 -5.75 -0.60 -4.37
CA VAL A 51 -5.93 -1.33 -5.62
C VAL A 51 -7.32 -1.04 -6.15
N THR A 52 -7.39 -0.26 -7.22
CA THR A 52 -8.62 0.08 -7.92
C THR A 52 -8.82 -0.91 -9.06
N LYS A 53 -9.87 -1.72 -9.01
CA LYS A 53 -10.23 -2.71 -10.02
C LYS A 53 -11.43 -2.24 -10.81
N PHE A 54 -11.33 -2.22 -12.13
CA PHE A 54 -12.41 -1.84 -13.03
C PHE A 54 -13.17 -3.11 -13.46
N VAL A 55 -14.46 -3.18 -13.11
CA VAL A 55 -15.31 -4.36 -13.36
C VAL A 55 -15.70 -4.45 -14.83
N TYR A 56 -15.88 -3.30 -15.49
CA TYR A 56 -16.28 -3.24 -16.91
C TYR A 56 -15.07 -3.32 -17.85
N PRO A 57 -15.23 -3.95 -19.04
CA PRO A 57 -14.16 -4.06 -20.02
C PRO A 57 -13.63 -2.69 -20.51
N PRO A 58 -12.31 -2.55 -20.72
CA PRO A 58 -11.28 -3.55 -20.41
C PRO A 58 -11.06 -3.67 -18.90
N LYS A 59 -10.98 -4.91 -18.40
CA LYS A 59 -10.63 -5.15 -16.99
C LYS A 59 -9.22 -4.61 -16.76
N LYS A 60 -9.12 -3.55 -15.99
CA LYS A 60 -7.86 -2.91 -15.60
C LYS A 60 -7.76 -2.91 -14.08
N SER A 61 -6.54 -2.90 -13.57
CA SER A 61 -6.29 -2.52 -12.18
C SER A 61 -5.24 -1.41 -12.13
N LEU A 62 -5.42 -0.49 -11.18
CA LEU A 62 -4.46 0.54 -10.85
C LEU A 62 -4.07 0.36 -9.39
N ILE A 63 -2.77 0.42 -9.12
CA ILE A 63 -2.22 0.28 -7.79
C ILE A 63 -1.54 1.59 -7.44
N SER A 64 -1.93 2.22 -6.34
CA SER A 64 -1.28 3.41 -5.83
C SER A 64 -0.88 3.23 -4.37
N PHE A 65 0.10 4.00 -3.93
CA PHE A 65 0.56 3.98 -2.56
C PHE A 65 0.78 5.39 -2.03
N ASN A 66 0.61 5.52 -0.72
CA ASN A 66 1.08 6.64 0.08
C ASN A 66 1.96 6.10 1.20
N LYS A 67 3.15 6.67 1.38
CA LYS A 67 4.09 6.43 2.48
C LYS A 67 4.00 7.60 3.45
N TYR A 68 3.90 7.29 4.74
CA TYR A 68 3.80 8.26 5.82
C TYR A 68 4.91 8.04 6.86
N THR A 69 5.12 9.05 7.69
CA THR A 69 5.89 8.94 8.93
C THR A 69 5.33 7.86 9.87
N PRO A 70 6.12 7.35 10.84
CA PRO A 70 5.65 6.33 11.79
C PRO A 70 4.38 6.69 12.57
N ASP A 71 4.18 7.98 12.84
CA ASP A 71 3.00 8.53 13.51
C ASP A 71 1.77 8.70 12.59
N SER A 72 1.90 8.38 11.30
CA SER A 72 0.90 8.57 10.25
C SER A 72 0.51 10.02 9.96
N LEU A 73 1.24 11.02 10.46
CA LEU A 73 0.85 12.43 10.35
C LEU A 73 1.34 13.10 9.06
N SER A 74 2.56 12.79 8.62
CA SER A 74 3.20 13.44 7.47
C SER A 74 3.37 12.48 6.30
N LEU A 75 3.00 12.92 5.10
CA LEU A 75 3.23 12.18 3.86
C LEU A 75 4.70 12.31 3.44
N LEU A 76 5.38 11.18 3.29
CA LEU A 76 6.78 11.10 2.86
C LEU A 76 6.92 10.85 1.36
N ALA A 77 6.05 10.03 0.78
CA ALA A 77 6.04 9.75 -0.66
C ALA A 77 4.68 9.24 -1.10
N SER A 78 4.37 9.36 -2.38
CA SER A 78 3.19 8.73 -2.99
C SER A 78 3.48 8.42 -4.46
N GLY A 79 2.79 7.43 -5.02
CA GLY A 79 2.95 7.10 -6.43
C GLY A 79 2.04 5.98 -6.90
N GLU A 80 2.17 5.63 -8.18
CA GLU A 80 1.56 4.47 -8.78
C GLU A 80 2.58 3.33 -8.88
N LEU A 81 2.14 2.11 -8.60
CA LEU A 81 2.94 0.91 -8.78
C LEU A 81 2.51 0.26 -10.10
N GLN A 82 3.48 0.12 -11.01
CA GLN A 82 3.27 -0.68 -12.21
C GLN A 82 3.43 -2.16 -11.84
N HIS A 83 2.39 -2.95 -12.14
CA HIS A 83 2.40 -4.41 -12.08
C HIS A 83 2.53 -4.93 -13.51
#